data_AF-A0A839QEK3-F1
#
_entry.id   AF-A0A839QEK3-F1
#
_cell.length_a   1.000
_cell.length_b   1.000
_cell.length_c   1.000
_cell.angle_alpha   90.00
_cell.angle_beta   90.00
_cell.angle_gamma   90.00
#
_symmetry.space_group_name_H-M   'P 1'
#
loop_
_entity.id
_entity.type
_entity.pdbx_description
1 polymer ?
#
loop_
_entity_poly.entity_id
_entity_poly.type
_entity_poly.pdbx_seq_one_letter_code
_entity_poly.pdbx_strand_id
1 'polypeptide(L)'
;MNGEVRDFSVSRRKDWKGSANVVTMRPTAAVPYAELCGETLALAHSCTGDRVACAAYRGSANLIDRALADVAGQRADQSGQNFAAFLHTIDSGRLQAVGGL
;
A
#
# COMPACT_ATOMS: atom_id res chain seq x y z
N MET A 1 -22.86 4.38 12.22
CA MET A 1 -22.65 5.33 11.10
C MET A 1 -23.29 6.65 11.49
N ASN A 2 -22.50 7.70 11.65
CA ASN A 2 -22.85 9.00 12.24
C ASN A 2 -23.19 10.08 11.19
N GLY A 3 -23.59 9.70 9.97
CA GLY A 3 -24.11 10.64 8.96
C GLY A 3 -23.07 11.58 8.31
N GLU A 4 -21.80 11.51 8.70
CA GLU A 4 -20.73 12.30 8.07
C GLU A 4 -20.40 11.77 6.66
N VAL A 5 -20.33 12.68 5.69
CA VAL A 5 -19.81 12.39 4.34
C VAL A 5 -18.32 12.11 4.46
N ARG A 6 -17.89 10.93 3.99
CA ARG A 6 -16.49 10.54 3.93
C ARG A 6 -16.19 10.03 2.53
N ASP A 7 -15.09 10.51 1.98
CA ASP A 7 -14.57 10.00 0.72
C ASP A 7 -13.85 8.68 0.98
N PHE A 8 -14.32 7.63 0.32
CA PHE A 8 -13.71 6.30 0.38
C PHE A 8 -13.03 6.00 -0.95
N SER A 9 -11.72 5.80 -0.91
CA SER A 9 -10.99 5.24 -2.04
C SER A 9 -10.98 3.72 -1.91
N VAL A 10 -11.65 3.02 -2.82
CA VAL A 10 -11.67 1.55 -2.87
C VAL A 10 -10.71 1.08 -3.96
N SER A 11 -9.65 0.40 -3.55
CA SER A 11 -8.66 -0.18 -4.46
C SER A 11 -8.84 -1.69 -4.55
N ARG A 12 -9.04 -2.24 -5.75
CA ARG A 12 -9.00 -3.69 -5.99
C ARG A 12 -7.57 -4.08 -6.35
N ARG A 13 -6.95 -4.97 -5.56
CA ARG A 13 -5.65 -5.56 -5.92
C ARG A 13 -5.82 -6.75 -6.86
N LYS A 14 -4.75 -7.09 -7.59
CA LYS A 14 -4.66 -8.35 -8.33
C LYS A 14 -4.12 -9.41 -7.37
N ASP A 15 -5.03 -10.07 -6.68
CA ASP A 15 -4.77 -11.22 -5.80
C ASP A 15 -4.54 -12.48 -6.65
N TRP A 16 -3.34 -12.58 -7.22
CA TRP A 16 -2.84 -13.85 -7.76
C TRP A 16 -2.59 -14.83 -6.61
N LYS A 17 -3.25 -15.98 -6.64
CA LYS A 17 -3.04 -17.07 -5.67
C LYS A 17 -1.81 -17.88 -6.08
N GLY A 18 -0.62 -17.35 -5.78
CA GLY A 18 0.62 -18.12 -5.80
C GLY A 18 1.09 -18.39 -4.37
N SER A 19 1.27 -19.66 -4.00
CA SER A 19 1.88 -20.04 -2.71
C SER A 19 3.33 -20.46 -2.92
N ALA A 20 4.26 -19.88 -2.18
CA ALA A 20 5.65 -20.36 -2.16
C ALA A 20 5.86 -21.39 -1.05
N ASN A 21 6.64 -22.43 -1.33
CA ASN A 21 7.09 -23.36 -0.29
C ASN A 21 8.29 -22.75 0.44
N VAL A 22 7.99 -22.03 1.52
CA VAL A 22 8.99 -21.33 2.35
C VAL A 22 9.91 -22.31 3.09
N VAL A 23 9.41 -23.50 3.42
CA VAL A 23 10.17 -24.52 4.20
C VAL A 23 11.38 -25.04 3.42
N THR A 24 11.25 -25.16 2.10
CA THR A 24 12.33 -25.65 1.24
C THR A 24 13.13 -24.53 0.56
N MET A 25 12.87 -23.27 0.91
CA MET A 25 13.45 -22.13 0.23
C MET A 25 14.90 -21.89 0.69
N ARG A 26 15.82 -21.79 -0.26
CA ARG A 26 17.21 -21.42 0.07
C ARG A 26 17.25 -19.99 0.63
N PRO A 27 18.16 -19.65 1.55
CA PRO A 27 18.26 -18.29 2.12
C PRO A 27 18.35 -17.17 1.06
N THR A 28 19.04 -17.43 -0.04
CA THR A 28 19.19 -16.51 -1.17
C THR A 28 17.87 -16.19 -1.89
N ALA A 29 16.86 -17.05 -1.78
CA ALA A 29 15.51 -16.82 -2.29
C ALA A 29 14.55 -16.38 -1.17
N ALA A 30 14.80 -16.80 0.08
CA ALA A 30 13.94 -16.47 1.22
C ALA A 30 13.99 -14.99 1.60
N VAL A 31 15.17 -14.35 1.54
CA VAL A 31 15.31 -12.92 1.83
C VAL A 31 14.49 -12.04 0.87
N PRO A 32 14.68 -12.12 -0.47
CA PRO A 32 13.89 -11.30 -1.39
C PRO A 32 12.41 -11.66 -1.38
N TYR A 33 12.05 -12.92 -1.09
CA TYR A 33 10.66 -13.31 -0.92
C TYR A 33 10.02 -12.67 0.32
N ALA A 34 10.74 -12.63 1.44
CA ALA A 34 10.28 -11.97 2.66
C ALA A 34 10.13 -10.45 2.47
N GLU A 35 11.04 -9.81 1.74
CA GLU A 35 10.94 -8.39 1.35
C GLU A 35 9.66 -8.14 0.54
N LEU A 36 9.40 -8.95 -0.48
CA LEU A 36 8.20 -8.83 -1.33
C LEU A 36 6.89 -9.06 -0.55
N CYS A 37 6.88 -10.01 0.38
CA CYS A 37 5.76 -10.20 1.30
C CYS A 37 5.58 -8.99 2.23
N GLY A 38 6.68 -8.44 2.76
CA GLY A 38 6.68 -7.24 3.61
C GLY A 38 6.12 -6.01 2.90
N GLU A 39 6.55 -5.75 1.66
CA GLU A 39 6.03 -4.67 0.83
C GLU A 39 4.53 -4.85 0.55
N THR A 40 4.11 -6.07 0.19
CA THR A 40 2.72 -6.38 -0.10
C THR A 40 1.84 -6.13 1.13
N LEU A 41 2.30 -6.53 2.32
CA LEU A 41 1.63 -6.30 3.59
C LEU A 41 1.56 -4.81 3.93
N ALA A 42 2.67 -4.09 3.81
CA ALA A 42 2.73 -2.65 4.07
C ALA A 42 1.74 -1.88 3.20
N LEU A 43 1.63 -2.25 1.93
CA LEU A 43 0.68 -1.65 1.00
C LEU A 43 -0.79 -2.01 1.29
N ALA A 44 -1.06 -3.18 1.89
CA ALA A 44 -2.41 -3.51 2.33
C ALA A 44 -2.82 -2.66 3.55
N HIS A 45 -1.86 -2.34 4.41
CA HIS A 45 -2.08 -1.53 5.61
C HIS A 45 -2.01 -0.02 5.38
N SER A 46 -1.33 0.47 4.33
CA SER A 46 -1.38 1.89 3.96
C SER A 46 -2.79 2.38 3.62
N CYS A 47 -3.72 1.46 3.33
CA CYS A 47 -5.10 1.76 2.95
C CYS A 47 -6.15 1.33 3.98
N THR A 48 -5.77 0.60 5.05
CA THR A 48 -6.69 0.07 6.08
C THR A 48 -6.33 0.62 7.45
N GLY A 49 -7.12 1.57 7.95
CA GLY A 49 -6.81 2.40 9.12
C GLY A 49 -6.94 1.74 10.51
N ASP A 50 -7.04 0.42 10.61
CA ASP A 50 -7.11 -0.23 11.93
C ASP A 50 -5.71 -0.46 12.52
N ARG A 51 -5.18 0.60 13.12
CA ARG A 51 -3.91 0.61 13.86
C ARG A 51 -3.86 -0.41 15.00
N VAL A 52 -5.01 -0.82 15.56
CA VAL A 52 -5.09 -1.78 16.68
C VAL A 52 -4.88 -3.20 16.16
N ALA A 53 -5.49 -3.53 15.01
CA ALA A 53 -5.25 -4.80 14.33
C ALA A 53 -3.78 -4.96 13.92
N CYS A 54 -3.15 -3.88 13.42
CA CYS A 54 -1.72 -3.86 13.07
C CYS A 54 -0.79 -4.11 14.27
N ALA A 55 -1.12 -3.56 15.44
CA ALA A 55 -0.32 -3.72 16.65
C ALA A 55 -0.41 -5.15 17.22
N ALA A 56 -1.56 -5.83 17.04
CA ALA A 56 -1.83 -7.12 17.68
C ALA A 56 -0.93 -8.28 17.20
N TYR A 57 -0.44 -8.24 15.95
CA TYR A 57 0.42 -9.30 15.40
C TYR A 57 1.92 -8.95 15.39
N ARG A 58 2.31 -7.77 15.89
CA ARG A 58 3.66 -7.20 15.69
C ARG A 58 4.74 -7.65 16.70
N GLY A 59 4.34 -8.34 17.77
CA GLY A 59 5.26 -8.62 18.89
C GLY A 59 5.79 -7.32 19.55
N SER A 60 6.79 -7.42 20.42
CA SER A 60 7.30 -6.28 21.21
C SER A 60 8.33 -5.41 20.48
N ALA A 61 8.73 -5.75 19.24
CA ALA A 61 9.80 -5.08 18.53
C ALA A 61 9.31 -3.89 17.68
N ASN A 62 9.99 -2.74 17.78
CA ASN A 62 9.67 -1.50 17.04
C ASN A 62 10.10 -1.50 15.57
N LEU A 63 10.73 -2.56 15.08
CA LEU A 63 11.26 -2.63 13.72
C LEU A 63 10.14 -2.57 12.67
N ILE A 64 9.06 -3.33 12.88
CA ILE A 64 7.94 -3.39 11.93
C ILE A 64 7.17 -2.06 11.90
N ASP A 65 7.00 -1.39 13.04
CA ASP A 65 6.37 -0.05 13.07
C ASP A 65 7.12 0.97 12.22
N ARG A 66 8.45 1.00 12.36
CA ARG A 66 9.29 1.93 11.60
C ARG A 66 9.20 1.64 10.11
N ALA A 67 9.33 0.38 9.72
CA ALA A 67 9.21 -0.02 8.33
C ALA A 67 7.84 0.33 7.74
N LEU A 68 6.75 0.11 8.48
CA LEU A 68 5.40 0.48 8.04
C LEU A 68 5.23 1.99 7.91
N ALA A 69 5.75 2.77 8.86
CA ALA A 69 5.70 4.22 8.81
C ALA A 69 6.49 4.78 7.62
N ASP A 70 7.69 4.26 7.37
CA ASP A 70 8.53 4.68 6.24
C ASP A 70 7.85 4.40 4.89
N VAL A 71 7.28 3.20 4.72
CA VAL A 71 6.55 2.83 3.50
C VAL A 71 5.30 3.69 3.32
N ALA A 72 4.56 3.97 4.41
CA ALA A 72 3.39 4.84 4.36
C ALA A 72 3.77 6.28 3.95
N GLY A 73 4.86 6.82 4.49
CA GLY A 73 5.38 8.15 4.12
C GLY A 73 5.77 8.23 2.65
N GLN A 74 6.60 7.29 2.17
CA GLN A 74 7.00 7.23 0.75
C GLN A 74 5.79 7.12 -0.19
N ARG A 75 4.74 6.41 0.23
CA ARG A 75 3.50 6.28 -0.54
C ARG A 75 2.68 7.56 -0.59
N ALA A 76 2.60 8.31 0.51
CA ALA A 76 1.94 9.60 0.51
C ALA A 76 2.60 10.56 -0.48
N ASP A 77 3.94 10.61 -0.48
CA ASP A 77 4.72 11.42 -1.41
C ASP A 77 4.50 10.98 -2.86
N GLN A 78 4.58 9.67 -3.12
CA GLN A 78 4.36 9.14 -4.47
C GLN A 78 2.93 9.40 -4.97
N SER A 79 1.93 9.34 -4.08
CA SER A 79 0.54 9.65 -4.44
C SER A 79 0.38 11.10 -4.86
N GLY A 80 1.00 12.04 -4.13
CA GLY A 80 1.01 13.45 -4.50
C GLY A 80 1.65 13.70 -5.86
N GLN A 81 2.80 13.07 -6.12
CA GLN A 81 3.50 13.15 -7.41
C GLN A 81 2.66 12.56 -8.56
N ASN A 82 2.02 11.41 -8.33
CA ASN A 82 1.17 10.76 -9.32
C ASN A 82 -0.05 11.63 -9.65
N PHE A 83 -0.65 12.28 -8.66
CA PHE A 83 -1.77 13.19 -8.87
C PHE A 83 -1.34 14.43 -9.67
N ALA A 84 -0.18 15.01 -9.35
CA ALA A 84 0.38 16.11 -10.13
C ALA A 84 0.66 15.71 -11.58
N ALA A 85 1.25 14.54 -11.80
CA ALA A 85 1.51 13.99 -13.14
C ALA A 85 0.20 13.71 -13.90
N PHE A 86 -0.83 13.25 -13.20
CA PHE A 86 -2.17 13.04 -13.77
C PHE A 86 -2.77 14.36 -14.25
N LEU A 87 -2.76 15.40 -13.41
CA LEU A 87 -3.25 16.74 -13.78
C LEU A 87 -2.47 17.34 -14.96
N HIS A 88 -1.14 17.24 -14.95
CA HIS A 88 -0.32 17.69 -16.09
C HIS A 88 -0.65 16.91 -17.38
N THR A 89 -0.99 15.63 -17.27
CA THR A 89 -1.35 14.83 -18.45
C THR A 89 -2.74 15.19 -19.00
N ILE A 90 -3.65 15.66 -18.14
CA ILE A 90 -4.92 16.28 -18.55
C ILE A 90 -4.67 17.62 -19.22
N ASP A 91 -3.89 18.50 -18.59
CA ASP A 91 -3.59 19.85 -19.10
C ASP A 91 -2.88 19.82 -20.47
N SER A 92 -1.95 18.88 -20.64
CA SER A 92 -1.29 18.63 -21.94
C SER A 92 -2.19 17.98 -23.00
N GLY A 93 -3.47 17.70 -22.69
CA GLY A 93 -4.44 17.12 -23.61
C GLY A 93 -4.20 15.65 -23.96
N ARG A 94 -3.22 15.00 -23.32
CA ARG A 94 -2.88 13.58 -23.56
C ARG A 94 -3.84 12.61 -22.89
N LEU A 95 -4.60 13.09 -21.91
CA LEU A 95 -5.67 12.35 -21.23
C LEU A 95 -6.92 13.22 -21.24
N GLN A 96 -8.02 12.69 -21.79
CA GLN A 96 -9.33 13.34 -21.62
C GLN A 96 -9.87 12.99 -20.23
N ALA A 97 -10.06 14.01 -19.40
CA ALA A 97 -10.78 13.87 -18.14
C ALA A 97 -12.18 14.44 -18.30
N VAL A 98 -13.18 13.67 -17.87
CA VAL A 98 -14.52 14.19 -17.63
C VAL A 98 -14.49 14.76 -16.22
N GLY A 99 -14.59 16.08 -16.09
CA GLY A 99 -14.77 16.71 -14.77
C GLY A 99 -16.04 16.14 -14.14
N GLY A 100 -15.92 15.62 -12.91
CA GLY A 100 -17.10 15.18 -12.16
C GLY A 100 -18.08 16.34 -11.96
N LEU A 101 -19.37 16.03 -12.07
CA LEU A 101 -20.52 16.91 -11.78
C LEU A 101 -20.41 17.63 -10.44
#